data_AF-A0A1M6YXI4-F1
#
_entry.id   AF-A0A1M6YXI4-F1
#
_cell.length_a   1.000
_cell.length_b   1.000
_cell.length_c   1.000
_cell.angle_alpha   90.00
_cell.angle_beta   90.00
_cell.angle_gamma   90.00
#
_symmetry.space_group_name_H-M   'P 1'
#
loop_
_entity.id
_entity.type
_entity.pdbx_description
1 polymer ?
#
loop_
_entity_poly.entity_id
_entity_poly.type
_entity_poly.pdbx_seq_one_letter_code
_entity_poly.pdbx_strand_id
1 'polypeptide(L)'
;MNKRLRYIAIIISILFIAWFLLYFLIGDLISLEFSNTNFSRIFPKILTFLASVSVYVLFLLSIKKSSGWSFFNVMKFVLGIVVALIPLLVFEYLSIDNCPTWKMNKKDKKIIYQSVSSASETIRLIEIDCPNANKKTLKTKRVMQITPLFITSSEIDTLKISDKNWKKL
;
A
#
# COMPACT_ATOMS: atom_id res chain seq x y z
N MET A 1 0.56 28.35 -18.45
CA MET A 1 -0.11 27.05 -18.31
C MET A 1 -1.63 27.28 -18.32
N ASN A 2 -2.39 26.45 -19.02
CA ASN A 2 -3.86 26.53 -19.03
C ASN A 2 -4.40 26.41 -17.59
N LYS A 3 -5.30 27.32 -17.18
CA LYS A 3 -5.90 27.33 -15.83
C LYS A 3 -6.53 25.97 -15.49
N ARG A 4 -7.24 25.35 -16.44
CA ARG A 4 -7.86 24.02 -16.24
C ARG A 4 -6.83 22.94 -15.98
N LEU A 5 -5.76 22.89 -16.77
CA LEU A 5 -4.68 21.91 -16.60
C LEU A 5 -3.99 22.06 -15.23
N ARG A 6 -3.83 23.31 -14.76
CA ARG A 6 -3.30 23.58 -13.41
C ARG A 6 -4.16 22.96 -12.32
N TYR A 7 -5.47 23.16 -12.38
CA TYR A 7 -6.39 22.62 -11.38
C TYR A 7 -6.41 21.09 -11.41
N ILE A 8 -6.42 20.48 -12.59
CA ILE A 8 -6.34 19.02 -12.74
C ILE A 8 -5.06 18.48 -12.10
N ALA A 9 -3.91 19.10 -12.37
CA ALA A 9 -2.63 18.68 -11.79
C ALA A 9 -2.62 18.80 -10.25
N ILE A 10 -3.20 19.86 -9.70
CA ILE A 10 -3.33 20.04 -8.24
C ILE A 10 -4.22 18.94 -7.64
N ILE A 11 -5.39 18.69 -8.22
CA ILE A 11 -6.34 17.68 -7.73
C ILE A 11 -5.69 16.29 -7.72
N ILE A 12 -5.08 15.89 -8.84
CA ILE A 12 -4.39 14.60 -8.94
C ILE A 12 -3.26 14.48 -7.92
N SER A 13 -2.48 15.55 -7.73
CA SER A 13 -1.40 15.56 -6.73
C SER A 13 -1.92 15.35 -5.31
N ILE A 14 -3.02 16.04 -4.95
CA ILE A 14 -3.67 15.89 -3.64
C ILE A 14 -4.21 14.47 -3.47
N LEU A 15 -4.81 13.88 -4.51
CA LEU A 15 -5.32 12.51 -4.46
C LEU A 15 -4.21 11.48 -4.19
N PHE A 16 -3.06 11.59 -4.85
CA PHE A 16 -1.94 10.68 -4.59
C PHE A 16 -1.34 10.86 -3.19
N ILE A 17 -1.24 12.09 -2.70
CA ILE A 17 -0.77 12.37 -1.34
C ILE A 17 -1.74 11.79 -0.31
N ALA A 18 -3.05 12.01 -0.49
CA ALA A 18 -4.08 11.48 0.40
C ALA A 18 -4.10 9.95 0.39
N TRP A 19 -3.98 9.32 -0.78
CA TRP A 19 -3.93 7.87 -0.91
C TRP A 19 -2.69 7.30 -0.22
N PHE A 20 -1.53 7.94 -0.36
CA PHE A 20 -0.32 7.59 0.39
C PHE A 20 -0.58 7.62 1.90
N LEU A 21 -1.12 8.72 2.43
CA LEU A 21 -1.40 8.83 3.87
C LEU A 21 -2.38 7.77 4.34
N LEU A 22 -3.48 7.55 3.63
CA LEU A 22 -4.47 6.52 3.95
C LEU A 22 -3.85 5.12 3.96
N TYR A 23 -3.04 4.79 2.96
CA TYR A 23 -2.42 3.47 2.83
C TYR A 23 -1.44 3.19 3.96
N PHE A 24 -0.57 4.15 4.32
CA PHE A 24 0.47 3.92 5.32
C PHE A 24 0.02 4.16 6.77
N LEU A 25 -1.00 5.01 7.01
CA LEU A 25 -1.50 5.27 8.36
C LEU A 25 -2.64 4.33 8.77
N ILE A 26 -3.49 3.92 7.82
CA ILE A 26 -4.71 3.16 8.10
C ILE A 26 -4.71 1.80 7.40
N GLY A 27 -3.82 1.55 6.44
CA GLY A 27 -3.80 0.30 5.67
C GLY A 27 -3.68 -0.97 6.51
N ASP A 28 -2.91 -0.93 7.61
CA ASP A 28 -2.78 -2.08 8.52
C ASP A 28 -4.08 -2.42 9.28
N LEU A 29 -5.02 -1.47 9.39
CA LEU A 29 -6.33 -1.69 10.01
C LEU A 29 -7.35 -2.30 9.04
N ILE A 30 -7.08 -2.23 7.73
CA ILE A 30 -7.99 -2.70 6.69
C ILE A 30 -7.53 -4.08 6.23
N SER A 31 -8.39 -5.10 6.36
CA SER A 31 -8.10 -6.47 5.94
C SER A 31 -8.03 -6.67 4.41
N LEU A 32 -7.99 -5.59 3.62
CA LEU A 32 -8.03 -5.59 2.16
C LEU A 32 -6.60 -5.66 1.61
N GLU A 33 -6.30 -6.75 0.91
CA GLU A 33 -4.98 -7.01 0.36
C GLU A 33 -5.07 -7.22 -1.15
N PHE A 34 -3.96 -7.00 -1.86
CA PHE A 34 -3.89 -7.34 -3.28
C PHE A 34 -3.83 -8.86 -3.46
N SER A 35 -4.64 -9.38 -4.38
CA SER A 35 -4.65 -10.79 -4.79
C SER A 35 -3.29 -11.24 -5.34
N ASN A 36 -2.63 -10.36 -6.12
CA ASN A 36 -1.30 -10.60 -6.66
C ASN A 36 -0.22 -10.18 -5.64
N THR A 37 0.48 -11.15 -5.08
CA THR A 37 1.53 -10.94 -4.07
C THR A 37 2.73 -10.17 -4.61
N ASN A 38 3.09 -10.31 -5.89
CA ASN A 38 4.17 -9.54 -6.50
C ASN A 38 3.79 -8.07 -6.62
N PHE A 39 2.56 -7.79 -7.06
CA PHE A 39 2.05 -6.43 -7.13
C PHE A 39 1.96 -5.79 -5.74
N SER A 40 1.48 -6.53 -4.74
CA SER A 40 1.39 -6.10 -3.34
C SER A 40 2.72 -5.60 -2.77
N ARG A 41 3.85 -6.18 -3.20
CA ARG A 41 5.20 -5.75 -2.76
C ARG A 41 5.71 -4.49 -3.45
N ILE A 42 5.31 -4.27 -4.71
CA ILE A 42 5.81 -3.15 -5.52
C ILE A 42 4.91 -1.92 -5.34
N PHE A 43 3.61 -2.12 -5.16
CA PHE A 43 2.61 -1.06 -5.02
C PHE A 43 2.97 0.01 -3.97
N PRO A 44 3.40 -0.33 -2.73
CA PRO A 44 3.80 0.66 -1.73
C PRO A 44 4.93 1.57 -2.21
N LYS A 45 5.90 1.02 -2.96
CA LYS A 45 7.02 1.78 -3.53
C LYS A 45 6.55 2.73 -4.62
N ILE A 46 5.66 2.26 -5.50
CA ILE A 46 5.03 3.09 -6.54
C ILE A 46 4.24 4.23 -5.89
N LEU A 47 3.42 3.94 -4.89
CA LEU A 47 2.59 4.93 -4.21
C LEU A 47 3.45 5.99 -3.50
N THR A 48 4.54 5.57 -2.84
CA THR A 48 5.51 6.48 -2.21
C THR A 48 6.18 7.40 -3.24
N PHE A 49 6.60 6.85 -4.38
CA PHE A 49 7.17 7.62 -5.47
C PHE A 49 6.16 8.64 -6.02
N LEU A 50 4.93 8.22 -6.29
CA LEU A 50 3.86 9.10 -6.79
C LEU A 50 3.54 10.21 -5.80
N ALA A 51 3.49 9.94 -4.50
CA ALA A 51 3.29 10.96 -3.48
C ALA A 51 4.45 11.96 -3.45
N SER A 52 5.70 11.48 -3.51
CA SER A 52 6.90 12.33 -3.54
C SER A 52 6.90 13.27 -4.75
N VAL A 53 6.63 12.73 -5.95
CA VAL A 53 6.50 13.52 -7.18
C VAL A 53 5.35 14.52 -7.07
N SER A 54 4.21 14.11 -6.53
CA SER A 54 3.03 14.97 -6.37
C SER A 54 3.31 16.17 -5.47
N VAL A 55 4.00 15.94 -4.35
CA VAL A 55 4.47 17.03 -3.47
C VAL A 55 5.36 17.99 -4.24
N TYR A 56 6.37 17.47 -4.96
CA TYR A 56 7.28 18.32 -5.72
C TYR A 56 6.56 19.13 -6.80
N VAL A 57 5.63 18.52 -7.53
CA VAL A 57 4.81 19.19 -8.54
C VAL A 57 4.01 20.34 -7.94
N LEU A 58 3.42 20.19 -6.76
CA LEU A 58 2.71 21.28 -6.08
C LEU A 58 3.63 22.49 -5.80
N PHE A 59 4.89 22.24 -5.40
CA PHE A 59 5.87 23.30 -5.23
C PHE A 59 6.23 23.97 -6.56
N LEU A 60 6.46 23.21 -7.63
CA LEU A 60 6.71 23.77 -8.96
C LEU A 60 5.53 24.60 -9.47
N LEU A 61 4.29 24.16 -9.22
CA LEU A 61 3.08 24.90 -9.58
C LEU A 61 2.90 26.19 -8.77
N SER A 62 3.58 26.34 -7.63
CA SER A 62 3.57 27.54 -6.81
C SER A 62 4.57 28.62 -7.28
N ILE A 63 5.48 28.26 -8.20
CA ILE A 63 6.47 29.17 -8.79
C ILE A 63 5.77 30.06 -9.82
N LYS A 64 5.84 31.38 -9.61
CA LYS A 64 5.25 32.37 -10.51
C LYS A 64 6.25 32.71 -11.61
N LYS A 65 5.99 32.27 -12.84
CA LYS A 65 6.86 32.56 -14.00
C LYS A 65 7.12 34.05 -14.21
N SER A 66 6.15 34.92 -13.90
CA SER A 66 6.29 36.38 -14.01
C SER A 66 7.35 37.00 -13.10
N SER A 67 7.72 36.30 -12.01
CA SER A 67 8.72 36.77 -11.03
C SER A 67 10.13 36.22 -11.28
N GLY A 68 10.37 35.55 -12.42
CA GLY A 68 11.67 35.00 -12.79
C GLY A 68 12.28 34.07 -11.74
N TRP A 69 13.61 33.95 -11.71
CA TRP A 69 14.34 33.24 -10.64
C TRP A 69 14.63 34.16 -9.45
N SER A 70 13.58 34.79 -8.91
CA SER A 70 13.68 35.50 -7.64
C SER A 70 14.05 34.55 -6.50
N PHE A 71 14.67 35.09 -5.43
CA PHE A 71 15.03 34.34 -4.23
C PHE A 71 13.88 33.46 -3.71
N PHE A 72 12.65 33.98 -3.68
CA PHE A 72 11.47 33.22 -3.26
C PHE A 72 11.15 32.01 -4.16
N ASN A 73 11.35 32.12 -5.48
CA ASN A 73 11.14 31.00 -6.39
C ASN A 73 12.26 29.96 -6.29
N VAL A 74 13.50 30.39 -6.09
CA VAL A 74 14.63 29.49 -5.80
C VAL A 74 14.37 28.74 -4.50
N MET A 75 13.94 29.44 -3.44
CA MET A 75 13.60 28.81 -2.17
C MET A 75 12.46 27.80 -2.30
N LYS A 76 11.40 28.11 -3.05
CA LYS A 76 10.31 27.15 -3.33
C LYS A 76 10.79 25.92 -4.08
N PHE A 77 11.72 26.08 -5.01
CA PHE A 77 12.30 24.97 -5.75
C PHE A 77 13.11 24.04 -4.83
N VAL A 78 14.03 24.61 -4.03
CA VAL A 78 14.87 23.86 -3.08
C VAL A 78 14.03 23.22 -1.98
N LEU A 79 13.11 23.97 -1.37
CA LEU A 79 12.18 23.43 -0.37
C LEU A 79 11.29 22.34 -0.97
N GLY A 80 10.86 22.48 -2.22
CA GLY A 80 10.11 21.46 -2.92
C GLY A 80 10.84 20.12 -2.96
N ILE A 81 12.16 20.14 -3.21
CA ILE A 81 12.99 18.92 -3.19
C ILE A 81 13.02 18.33 -1.77
N VAL A 82 13.31 19.15 -0.76
CA VAL A 82 13.41 18.69 0.64
C VAL A 82 12.09 18.10 1.13
N VAL A 83 10.96 18.78 0.86
CA VAL A 83 9.63 18.33 1.30
C VAL A 83 9.17 17.11 0.49
N ALA A 84 9.56 16.99 -0.78
CA ALA A 84 9.28 15.81 -1.59
C ALA A 84 10.01 14.55 -1.12
N LEU A 85 11.06 14.67 -0.28
CA LEU A 85 11.69 13.52 0.36
C LEU A 85 10.90 13.01 1.57
N ILE A 86 9.95 13.77 2.10
CA ILE A 86 9.19 13.36 3.30
C ILE A 86 8.46 12.02 3.10
N PRO A 87 7.72 11.77 2.00
CA PRO A 87 7.06 10.48 1.82
C PRO A 87 8.04 9.29 1.81
N LEU A 88 9.23 9.47 1.23
CA LEU A 88 10.29 8.46 1.25
C LEU A 88 10.81 8.19 2.66
N LEU A 89 11.04 9.26 3.44
CA LEU A 89 11.47 9.14 4.84
C LEU A 89 10.40 8.45 5.69
N VAL A 90 9.12 8.81 5.52
CA VAL A 90 8.00 8.17 6.23
C VAL A 90 7.91 6.68 5.85
N PHE A 91 8.05 6.34 4.58
CA PHE A 91 8.02 4.96 4.10
C PHE A 91 9.09 4.08 4.76
N GLU A 92 10.31 4.59 4.92
CA GLU A 92 11.38 3.85 5.58
C GLU A 92 11.27 3.91 7.11
N TYR A 93 10.94 5.06 7.70
CA TYR A 93 10.83 5.22 9.14
C TYR A 93 9.73 4.33 9.75
N LEU A 94 8.53 4.29 9.14
CA LEU A 94 7.44 3.42 9.59
C LEU A 94 7.76 1.92 9.48
N SER A 95 8.90 1.55 8.90
CA SER A 95 9.28 0.17 8.67
C SER A 95 10.28 -0.42 9.68
N ILE A 96 10.82 0.41 10.56
CA ILE A 96 11.98 0.05 11.40
C ILE A 96 11.59 -0.96 12.49
N ASP A 97 10.43 -0.78 13.14
CA ASP A 97 10.13 -1.56 14.36
C ASP A 97 9.05 -2.65 14.23
N ASN A 98 8.12 -2.54 13.26
CA ASN A 98 6.88 -3.36 13.30
C ASN A 98 6.65 -4.33 12.13
N CYS A 99 7.61 -4.52 11.21
CA CYS A 99 7.42 -5.31 9.98
C CYS A 99 6.00 -5.12 9.39
N PRO A 100 5.66 -3.90 8.96
CA PRO A 100 4.29 -3.57 8.57
C PRO A 100 3.80 -4.43 7.41
N THR A 101 2.48 -4.56 7.23
CA THR A 101 1.91 -5.53 6.27
C THR A 101 2.43 -5.36 4.85
N TRP A 102 2.80 -4.12 4.46
CA TRP A 102 3.36 -3.78 3.16
C TRP A 102 4.84 -4.14 2.96
N LYS A 103 5.58 -4.47 4.02
CA LYS A 103 6.95 -5.04 3.94
C LYS A 103 6.98 -6.56 4.19
N MET A 104 5.84 -7.17 4.56
CA MET A 104 5.74 -8.62 4.75
C MET A 104 5.75 -9.35 3.41
N ASN A 105 6.61 -10.36 3.30
CA ASN A 105 6.59 -11.30 2.19
C ASN A 105 5.61 -12.42 2.49
N LYS A 106 4.43 -12.36 1.86
CA LYS A 106 3.43 -13.43 1.93
C LYS A 106 3.64 -14.41 0.78
N LYS A 107 3.62 -15.71 1.09
CA LYS A 107 3.66 -16.79 0.10
C LYS A 107 2.61 -17.85 0.44
N ASP A 108 1.68 -18.06 -0.49
CA ASP A 108 0.71 -19.15 -0.39
C ASP A 108 1.45 -20.49 -0.53
N LYS A 109 1.38 -21.33 0.52
CA LYS A 109 1.99 -22.66 0.52
C LYS A 109 1.02 -23.73 0.04
N LYS A 110 -0.19 -23.72 0.60
CA LYS A 110 -1.21 -24.73 0.34
C LYS A 110 -2.61 -24.18 0.62
N ILE A 111 -3.57 -24.53 -0.22
CA ILE A 111 -5.00 -24.38 0.09
C ILE A 111 -5.43 -25.63 0.86
N ILE A 112 -5.94 -25.44 2.08
CA ILE A 112 -6.29 -26.55 2.99
C ILE A 112 -7.79 -26.87 2.88
N TYR A 113 -8.62 -25.83 2.77
CA TYR A 113 -10.07 -25.96 2.63
C TYR A 113 -10.62 -24.95 1.62
N GLN A 114 -11.77 -25.29 1.05
CA GLN A 114 -12.61 -24.42 0.24
C GLN A 114 -14.01 -24.38 0.83
N SER A 115 -14.64 -23.21 0.84
CA SER A 115 -16.02 -23.08 1.31
C SER A 115 -16.96 -23.88 0.40
N VAL A 116 -17.88 -24.62 1.01
CA VAL A 116 -18.91 -25.38 0.28
C VAL A 116 -19.89 -24.43 -0.43
N SER A 117 -20.14 -23.25 0.15
CA SER A 117 -21.10 -22.27 -0.37
C SER A 117 -20.50 -21.28 -1.37
N SER A 118 -19.17 -21.11 -1.40
CA SER A 118 -18.51 -20.20 -2.33
C SER A 118 -17.12 -20.66 -2.72
N ALA A 119 -16.89 -20.80 -4.03
CA ALA A 119 -15.57 -21.12 -4.56
C ALA A 119 -14.53 -19.98 -4.36
N SER A 120 -14.98 -18.73 -4.13
CA SER A 120 -14.12 -17.57 -3.91
C SER A 120 -13.55 -17.48 -2.50
N GLU A 121 -13.94 -18.39 -1.61
CA GLU A 121 -13.56 -18.38 -0.21
C GLU A 121 -12.79 -19.66 0.15
N THR A 122 -11.57 -19.48 0.66
CA THR A 122 -10.63 -20.57 0.90
C THR A 122 -9.90 -20.38 2.22
N ILE A 123 -9.45 -21.47 2.83
CA ILE A 123 -8.53 -21.46 3.97
C ILE A 123 -7.17 -21.87 3.45
N ARG A 124 -6.17 -21.01 3.64
CA ARG A 124 -4.83 -21.19 3.10
C ARG A 124 -3.80 -21.17 4.21
N LEU A 125 -2.78 -22.01 4.04
CA LEU A 125 -1.54 -21.91 4.78
C LEU A 125 -0.65 -20.87 4.08
N ILE A 126 -0.40 -19.76 4.78
CA ILE A 126 0.39 -18.64 4.28
C ILE A 126 1.67 -18.56 5.10
N GLU A 127 2.80 -18.58 4.39
CA GLU A 127 4.10 -18.25 4.97
C GLU A 127 4.25 -16.72 4.95
N ILE A 128 4.50 -16.14 6.12
CA ILE A 128 4.76 -14.73 6.32
C ILE A 128 6.23 -14.60 6.71
N ASP A 129 7.00 -13.97 5.84
CA ASP A 129 8.41 -13.68 6.03
C ASP A 129 8.61 -12.18 6.26
N CYS A 130 9.28 -11.85 7.36
CA CYS A 130 9.63 -10.49 7.75
C CYS A 130 11.14 -10.30 7.56
N PRO A 131 11.58 -9.66 6.46
CA PRO A 131 12.99 -9.58 6.08
C PRO A 131 13.84 -8.89 7.16
N ASN A 132 13.33 -7.80 7.72
CA ASN A 132 14.06 -7.00 8.71
C ASN A 132 14.22 -7.73 10.06
N ALA A 133 13.33 -8.67 10.37
CA ALA A 133 13.36 -9.41 11.63
C ALA A 133 13.95 -10.82 11.48
N ASN A 134 14.31 -11.26 10.27
CA ASN A 134 14.68 -12.64 9.94
C ASN A 134 13.71 -13.69 10.53
N LYS A 135 12.41 -13.35 10.57
CA LYS A 135 11.36 -14.21 11.15
C LYS A 135 10.45 -14.72 10.06
N LYS A 136 10.32 -16.04 10.00
CA LYS A 136 9.33 -16.75 9.17
C LYS A 136 8.28 -17.37 10.05
N THR A 137 7.02 -17.10 9.76
CA THR A 137 5.88 -17.65 10.48
C THR A 137 4.90 -18.28 9.50
N LEU A 138 4.39 -19.46 9.84
CA LEU A 138 3.31 -20.10 9.10
C LEU A 138 2.00 -19.79 9.82
N LYS A 139 1.07 -19.19 9.10
CA LYS A 139 -0.27 -18.88 9.62
C LYS A 139 -1.33 -19.46 8.71
N THR A 140 -2.38 -20.01 9.33
CA THR A 140 -3.59 -20.41 8.62
C THR A 140 -4.54 -19.22 8.57
N LYS A 141 -4.92 -18.80 7.37
CA LYS A 141 -5.82 -17.65 7.15
C LYS A 141 -7.00 -18.03 6.29
N ARG A 142 -8.16 -17.45 6.62
CA ARG A 142 -9.33 -17.41 5.74
C ARG A 142 -9.10 -16.30 4.73
N VAL A 143 -9.23 -16.64 3.45
CA VAL A 143 -9.02 -15.73 2.33
C VAL A 143 -10.28 -15.72 1.47
N MET A 144 -10.89 -14.55 1.32
CA MET A 144 -12.05 -14.34 0.46
C MET A 144 -11.68 -13.42 -0.70
N GLN A 145 -11.93 -13.87 -1.92
CA GLN A 145 -11.73 -13.05 -3.10
C GLN A 145 -12.96 -12.16 -3.31
N ILE A 146 -12.76 -10.83 -3.24
CA ILE A 146 -13.82 -9.84 -3.50
C ILE A 146 -13.82 -9.47 -4.98
N THR A 147 -12.63 -9.26 -5.55
CA THR A 147 -12.45 -8.94 -6.97
C THR A 147 -11.22 -9.67 -7.51
N PRO A 148 -10.97 -9.68 -8.83
CA PRO A 148 -9.72 -10.22 -9.38
C PRO A 148 -8.45 -9.58 -8.79
N LEU A 149 -8.56 -8.32 -8.33
CA LEU A 149 -7.43 -7.54 -7.81
C LEU A 149 -7.30 -7.58 -6.29
N PHE A 150 -8.41 -7.79 -5.56
CA PHE A 150 -8.46 -7.64 -4.11
C PHE A 150 -9.01 -8.89 -3.42
N ILE A 151 -8.34 -9.25 -2.33
CA ILE A 151 -8.74 -10.30 -1.40
C ILE A 151 -8.90 -9.69 -0.01
N THR A 152 -9.69 -10.33 0.84
CA THR A 152 -9.64 -10.11 2.29
C THR A 152 -9.02 -11.29 2.99
N SER A 153 -8.18 -11.01 3.99
CA SER A 153 -7.54 -12.05 4.80
C SER A 153 -7.88 -11.86 6.28
N SER A 154 -8.28 -12.94 6.95
CA SER A 154 -8.50 -12.96 8.40
C SER A 154 -7.90 -14.20 9.04
N GLU A 155 -7.51 -14.09 10.31
CA GLU A 155 -7.06 -15.25 11.07
C GLU A 155 -8.25 -16.19 11.33
N ILE A 156 -7.99 -17.50 11.25
CA ILE A 156 -9.00 -18.52 11.51
C ILE A 156 -8.43 -19.60 12.42
N ASP A 157 -9.20 -19.95 13.44
CA ASP A 157 -8.89 -21.06 14.32
C ASP A 157 -9.28 -22.37 13.63
N THR A 158 -8.28 -23.18 13.30
CA THR A 158 -8.48 -24.45 12.61
C THR A 158 -9.27 -25.46 13.43
N LEU A 159 -9.29 -25.33 14.76
CA LEU A 159 -10.05 -26.21 15.64
C LEU A 159 -11.56 -25.98 15.57
N LYS A 160 -12.00 -24.83 15.03
CA LYS A 160 -13.41 -24.46 14.90
C LYS A 160 -13.96 -24.67 13.48
N ILE A 161 -13.17 -25.26 12.58
CA ILE A 161 -13.59 -25.54 11.20
C ILE A 161 -14.53 -26.75 11.21
N SER A 162 -15.75 -26.56 10.70
CA SER A 162 -16.73 -27.64 10.53
C SER A 162 -16.74 -28.13 9.09
N ASP A 163 -16.67 -29.46 8.90
CA ASP A 163 -16.74 -30.12 7.59
C ASP A 163 -18.07 -29.90 6.85
N LYS A 164 -19.11 -29.40 7.54
CA LYS A 164 -20.39 -29.02 6.90
C LYS A 164 -20.26 -27.78 6.02
N ASN A 165 -19.37 -26.86 6.40
CA ASN A 165 -19.19 -25.57 5.72
C ASN A 165 -17.94 -25.53 4.85
N TRP A 166 -17.01 -26.47 5.06
CA TRP A 166 -15.69 -26.47 4.46
C TRP A 166 -15.36 -27.84 3.86
N LYS A 167 -15.01 -27.85 2.58
CA LYS A 167 -14.49 -29.01 1.88
C LYS A 167 -12.97 -29.03 1.97
N LYS A 168 -12.40 -30.12 2.49
CA LYS A 168 -10.95 -30.32 2.56
C LYS A 168 -10.37 -30.60 1.16
N LEU A 169 -9.19 -30.04 0.87
CA LEU A 169 -8.46 -30.17 -0.40
C LEU A 169 -7.07 -30.82 -0.22
#